data_AF-A0A7V4YP51-F1
#
_entry.id   AF-A0A7V4YP51-F1
#
_cell.length_a   1.000
_cell.length_b   1.000
_cell.length_c   1.000
_cell.angle_alpha   90.00
_cell.angle_beta   90.00
_cell.angle_gamma   90.00
#
_symmetry.space_group_name_H-M   'P 1'
#
loop_
_entity.id
_entity.type
_entity.pdbx_description
1 polymer ?
#
loop_
_entity_poly.entity_id
_entity_poly.type
_entity_poly.pdbx_seq_one_letter_code
_entity_poly.pdbx_strand_id
1 'polypeptide(L)'
;MKFETKTIHEGQPNDPLTGAVSFPIYQTSTYEQIEPGVTKGFSYGRTDNPTRLALEKALASIEEGNFGLCFSSGLSAANTIMNLLSKDSHIIAVDDLYGGTWRLFTKLYQKFGVEFTFLDLREPEKIREGVRKNTKILWLESPTNPLLKIIDIEECVKIAKEYDLLVVVDNTFATPYLQK
;
A
#
# COMPACT_ATOMS: atom_id res chain seq x y z
N MET A 1 -20.26 -10.79 -3.62
CA MET A 1 -19.72 -11.82 -2.69
C MET A 1 -19.49 -11.16 -1.32
N LYS A 2 -19.80 -11.82 -0.19
CA LYS A 2 -19.58 -11.27 1.17
C LYS A 2 -18.09 -11.27 1.53
N PHE A 3 -17.68 -10.47 2.51
CA PHE A 3 -16.26 -10.35 2.92
C PHE A 3 -15.64 -11.70 3.29
N GLU A 4 -16.32 -12.46 4.15
CA GLU A 4 -15.87 -13.77 4.65
C GLU A 4 -15.79 -14.82 3.54
N THR A 5 -16.56 -14.64 2.47
CA THR A 5 -16.48 -15.48 1.28
C THR A 5 -15.29 -15.05 0.41
N LYS A 6 -15.06 -13.73 0.25
CA LYS A 6 -13.91 -13.20 -0.50
C LYS A 6 -12.58 -13.64 0.12
N THR A 7 -12.46 -13.61 1.45
CA THR A 7 -11.23 -14.01 2.17
C THR A 7 -10.82 -15.47 1.93
N ILE A 8 -11.76 -16.33 1.52
CA ILE A 8 -11.51 -17.74 1.24
C ILE A 8 -11.34 -18.00 -0.26
N HIS A 9 -12.13 -17.36 -1.11
CA HIS A 9 -12.27 -17.79 -2.51
C HIS A 9 -11.58 -16.88 -3.53
N GLU A 10 -11.43 -15.58 -3.24
CA GLU A 10 -10.85 -14.65 -4.21
C GLU A 10 -9.34 -14.88 -4.36
N GLY A 11 -8.84 -14.80 -5.59
CA GLY A 11 -7.44 -15.06 -5.89
C GLY A 11 -7.01 -16.53 -5.84
N GLN A 12 -7.91 -17.47 -5.53
CA GLN A 12 -7.61 -18.90 -5.38
C GLN A 12 -8.34 -19.77 -6.43
N PRO A 13 -8.00 -19.68 -7.73
CA PRO A 13 -8.55 -20.61 -8.70
C PRO A 13 -8.01 -22.02 -8.46
N ASN A 14 -8.81 -23.04 -8.76
CA ASN A 14 -8.36 -24.44 -8.73
C ASN A 14 -7.14 -24.62 -9.66
N ASP A 15 -6.18 -25.45 -9.25
CA ASP A 15 -5.04 -25.78 -10.09
C ASP A 15 -5.50 -26.51 -11.37
N PRO A 16 -5.26 -25.96 -12.58
CA PRO A 16 -5.75 -26.56 -13.81
C PRO A 16 -5.11 -27.92 -14.14
N LEU A 17 -3.95 -28.25 -13.56
CA LEU A 17 -3.27 -29.52 -13.83
C LEU A 17 -3.79 -30.66 -12.94
N THR A 18 -3.91 -30.42 -11.63
CA THR A 18 -4.22 -31.48 -10.65
C THR A 18 -5.58 -31.35 -9.98
N GLY A 19 -6.25 -30.21 -10.11
CA GLY A 19 -7.48 -29.91 -9.37
C GLY A 19 -7.25 -29.61 -7.89
N ALA A 20 -6.01 -29.30 -7.47
CA ALA A 20 -5.73 -28.91 -6.09
C ALA A 20 -6.61 -27.73 -5.64
N VAL A 21 -7.25 -27.91 -4.49
CA VAL A 21 -8.15 -26.91 -3.88
C VAL A 21 -7.34 -25.84 -3.15
N SER A 22 -6.25 -26.22 -2.49
CA SER A 22 -5.29 -25.27 -1.96
C SER A 22 -4.35 -24.80 -3.08
N PHE A 23 -4.09 -23.49 -3.14
CA PHE A 23 -3.23 -22.94 -4.17
C PHE A 23 -1.77 -23.41 -4.00
N PRO A 24 -1.12 -23.96 -5.04
CA PRO A 24 0.26 -24.46 -4.94
C PRO A 24 1.28 -23.37 -4.55
N ILE A 25 2.36 -23.80 -3.90
CA ILE A 25 3.51 -22.95 -3.59
C ILE A 25 4.53 -23.06 -4.72
N TYR A 26 4.66 -22.01 -5.53
CA TYR A 26 5.61 -21.94 -6.64
C TYR A 26 7.00 -21.49 -6.14
N GLN A 27 7.76 -22.42 -5.58
CA GLN A 27 9.17 -22.23 -5.19
C GLN A 27 10.12 -22.37 -6.39
N THR A 28 9.90 -21.54 -7.42
CA THR A 28 10.77 -21.47 -8.61
C THR A 28 11.21 -20.03 -8.85
N SER A 29 12.41 -19.85 -9.37
CA SER A 29 12.94 -18.54 -9.75
C SER A 29 12.53 -18.11 -11.16
N THR A 30 12.37 -19.06 -12.09
CA THR A 30 12.13 -18.80 -13.51
C THR A 30 11.10 -19.76 -14.08
N TYR A 31 10.51 -19.37 -15.20
CA TYR A 31 9.51 -20.15 -15.92
C TYR A 31 9.98 -20.40 -17.36
N GLU A 32 9.59 -21.54 -17.91
CA GLU A 32 9.84 -21.86 -19.31
C GLU A 32 9.14 -20.84 -20.22
N GLN A 33 9.89 -20.34 -21.21
CA GLN A 33 9.35 -19.52 -22.29
C GLN A 33 9.10 -20.42 -23.51
N ILE A 34 8.02 -20.17 -24.23
CA ILE A 34 7.71 -20.90 -25.47
C ILE A 34 8.78 -20.57 -26.52
N GLU A 35 9.11 -19.28 -26.61
CA GLU A 35 10.19 -18.68 -27.39
C GLU A 35 10.70 -17.45 -26.63
N PRO A 36 11.89 -16.90 -26.93
CA PRO A 36 12.39 -15.70 -26.25
C PRO A 36 11.38 -14.54 -26.27
N GLY A 37 10.92 -14.13 -25.09
CA GLY A 37 9.91 -13.07 -24.91
C GLY A 37 8.45 -13.55 -24.96
N VAL A 38 8.19 -14.82 -25.28
CA VAL A 38 6.84 -15.40 -25.37
C VAL A 38 6.62 -16.36 -24.20
N THR A 39 5.77 -15.98 -23.25
CA THR A 39 5.54 -16.72 -22.00
C THR A 39 4.09 -17.16 -21.84
N LYS A 40 3.85 -18.06 -20.88
CA LYS A 40 2.49 -18.43 -20.43
C LYS A 40 1.93 -17.45 -19.38
N GLY A 41 2.45 -16.23 -19.33
CA GLY A 41 2.09 -15.21 -18.34
C GLY A 41 3.06 -15.05 -17.17
N PHE A 42 4.06 -15.92 -17.05
CA PHE A 42 5.11 -15.84 -16.01
C PHE A 42 6.49 -15.99 -16.64
N SER A 43 7.46 -15.21 -16.16
CA SER A 43 8.83 -15.21 -16.69
C SER A 43 9.87 -15.41 -15.58
N TYR A 44 9.80 -14.58 -14.54
CA TYR A 44 10.77 -14.57 -13.44
C TYR A 44 10.07 -14.24 -12.11
N GLY A 45 10.34 -15.02 -11.06
CA GLY A 45 9.61 -15.00 -9.78
C GLY A 45 9.61 -13.66 -9.04
N ARG A 46 10.61 -12.81 -9.26
CA ARG A 46 10.59 -11.43 -8.73
C ARG A 46 9.50 -10.59 -9.40
N THR A 47 9.36 -10.69 -10.72
CA THR A 47 8.37 -9.93 -11.51
C THR A 47 6.98 -10.53 -11.31
N ASP A 48 6.85 -11.83 -11.57
CA ASP A 48 5.56 -12.53 -11.57
C ASP A 48 5.75 -13.90 -10.88
N ASN A 49 4.93 -14.19 -9.88
CA ASN A 49 4.91 -15.48 -9.20
C ASN A 49 3.44 -15.86 -8.92
N PRO A 50 2.95 -17.04 -9.35
CA PRO A 50 1.54 -17.40 -9.20
C PRO A 50 1.06 -17.37 -7.74
N THR A 51 1.87 -17.83 -6.79
CA THR A 51 1.51 -17.84 -5.37
C THR A 51 1.37 -16.42 -4.83
N ARG A 52 2.30 -15.51 -5.18
CA ARG A 52 2.20 -14.09 -4.81
C ARG A 52 1.02 -13.40 -5.48
N LEU A 53 0.80 -13.65 -6.77
CA LEU A 53 -0.31 -13.07 -7.54
C LEU A 53 -1.67 -13.48 -6.97
N ALA A 54 -1.81 -14.73 -6.51
CA ALA A 54 -3.00 -15.20 -5.83
C ALA A 54 -3.28 -14.37 -4.56
N LEU A 55 -2.26 -14.17 -3.71
CA LEU A 55 -2.37 -13.34 -2.50
C LEU A 55 -2.69 -11.88 -2.83
N GLU A 56 -2.01 -11.30 -3.82
CA GLU A 56 -2.23 -9.92 -4.27
C GLU A 56 -3.68 -9.68 -4.72
N LYS A 57 -4.26 -10.62 -5.48
CA LYS A 57 -5.66 -10.57 -5.90
C LYS A 57 -6.63 -10.71 -4.71
N ALA A 58 -6.34 -11.62 -3.78
CA ALA A 58 -7.17 -11.81 -2.59
C ALA A 58 -7.20 -10.53 -1.73
N LEU A 59 -6.03 -9.93 -1.47
CA LEU A 59 -5.89 -8.68 -0.72
C LEU A 59 -6.59 -7.51 -1.41
N ALA A 60 -6.40 -7.34 -2.72
CA ALA A 60 -7.09 -6.31 -3.49
C ALA A 60 -8.61 -6.47 -3.39
N SER A 61 -9.13 -7.70 -3.47
CA SER A 61 -10.57 -7.95 -3.42
C SER A 61 -11.21 -7.59 -2.06
N ILE A 62 -10.49 -7.79 -0.95
CA ILE A 62 -11.03 -7.51 0.40
C ILE A 62 -10.92 -6.02 0.76
N GLU A 63 -9.93 -5.32 0.21
CA GLU A 63 -9.78 -3.85 0.28
C GLU A 63 -10.63 -3.12 -0.78
N GLU A 64 -11.36 -3.85 -1.64
CA GLU A 64 -12.13 -3.27 -2.77
C GLU A 64 -11.26 -2.45 -3.74
N GLY A 65 -9.97 -2.78 -3.81
CA GLY A 65 -9.00 -2.21 -4.73
C GLY A 65 -8.95 -2.93 -6.08
N ASN A 66 -8.47 -2.23 -7.10
CA ASN A 66 -8.26 -2.79 -8.44
C ASN A 66 -7.03 -3.72 -8.51
N PHE A 67 -6.01 -3.45 -7.68
CA PHE A 67 -4.72 -4.13 -7.70
C PHE A 67 -4.18 -4.32 -6.27
N GLY A 68 -3.35 -5.35 -6.08
CA GLY A 68 -2.60 -5.60 -4.85
C GLY A 68 -1.14 -5.84 -5.18
N LEU A 69 -0.24 -5.48 -4.27
CA LEU A 69 1.20 -5.65 -4.41
C LEU A 69 1.77 -6.14 -3.09
N CYS A 70 2.44 -7.30 -3.09
CA CYS A 70 3.04 -7.86 -1.88
C CYS A 70 4.54 -7.55 -1.80
N PHE A 71 4.97 -7.15 -0.60
CA PHE A 71 6.36 -6.79 -0.31
C PHE A 71 6.93 -7.64 0.82
N SER A 72 8.25 -7.60 1.00
CA SER A 72 8.95 -8.32 2.07
C SER A 72 8.64 -7.81 3.48
N SER A 73 8.10 -6.59 3.61
CA SER A 73 7.67 -6.00 4.88
C SER A 73 6.78 -4.76 4.65
N GLY A 74 6.10 -4.28 5.69
CA GLY A 74 5.38 -3.00 5.64
C GLY A 74 6.30 -1.81 5.32
N LEU A 75 7.53 -1.80 5.86
CA LEU A 75 8.51 -0.77 5.51
C LEU A 75 8.98 -0.86 4.05
N SER A 76 9.01 -2.06 3.46
CA SER A 76 9.34 -2.23 2.03
C SER A 76 8.21 -1.69 1.14
N ALA A 77 6.95 -1.87 1.54
CA ALA A 77 5.81 -1.25 0.87
C ALA A 77 5.86 0.27 0.97
N ALA A 78 6.04 0.80 2.19
CA ALA A 78 6.16 2.25 2.42
C ALA A 78 7.34 2.86 1.65
N ASN A 79 8.51 2.21 1.67
CA ASN A 79 9.67 2.64 0.89
C ASN A 79 9.40 2.65 -0.62
N THR A 80 8.61 1.70 -1.14
CA THR A 80 8.25 1.67 -2.56
C THR A 80 7.33 2.83 -2.93
N ILE A 81 6.39 3.20 -2.05
CA ILE A 81 5.56 4.40 -2.23
C ILE A 81 6.44 5.67 -2.25
N MET A 82 7.42 5.75 -1.35
CA MET A 82 8.33 6.89 -1.29
C MET A 82 9.18 7.05 -2.56
N ASN A 83 9.49 5.95 -3.27
CA ASN A 83 10.19 5.98 -4.56
C ASN A 83 9.39 6.62 -5.70
N LEU A 84 8.10 6.93 -5.52
CA LEU A 84 7.31 7.72 -6.47
C LEU A 84 7.73 9.20 -6.49
N LEU A 85 8.41 9.65 -5.42
CA LEU A 85 8.75 11.05 -5.24
C LEU A 85 10.06 11.42 -5.90
N SER A 86 10.09 12.62 -6.47
CA SER A 86 11.34 13.29 -6.85
C SER A 86 11.95 14.04 -5.65
N LYS A 87 13.22 14.41 -5.78
CA LYS A 87 13.87 15.36 -4.86
C LYS A 87 13.01 16.62 -4.68
N ASP A 88 13.05 17.22 -3.49
CA ASP A 88 12.33 18.44 -3.13
C ASP A 88 10.79 18.28 -3.12
N SER A 89 10.28 17.04 -3.22
CA SER A 89 8.88 16.72 -2.90
C SER A 89 8.58 16.96 -1.43
N HIS A 90 7.34 17.33 -1.12
CA HIS A 90 6.86 17.48 0.25
C HIS A 90 5.74 16.49 0.58
N ILE A 91 5.74 15.95 1.78
CA ILE A 91 4.68 15.09 2.33
C ILE A 91 4.07 15.74 3.56
N ILE A 92 2.74 15.71 3.66
CA ILE A 92 2.04 15.92 4.92
C ILE A 92 1.74 14.56 5.52
N ALA A 93 2.08 14.33 6.78
CA ALA A 93 1.79 13.07 7.46
C ALA A 93 1.09 13.33 8.81
N VAL A 94 0.31 12.36 9.29
CA VAL A 94 -0.19 12.39 10.67
C VAL A 94 0.99 12.43 11.66
N ASP A 95 0.82 13.15 12.76
CA ASP A 95 1.88 13.41 13.76
C ASP A 95 2.19 12.20 14.66
N ASP A 96 1.30 11.21 14.70
CA ASP A 96 1.47 9.95 15.41
C ASP A 96 1.50 8.80 14.39
N LEU A 97 2.66 8.16 14.24
CA LEU A 97 2.94 7.13 13.25
C LEU A 97 3.74 6.01 13.88
N TYR A 98 3.69 4.83 13.26
CA TYR A 98 4.69 3.80 13.53
C TYR A 98 6.13 4.38 13.45
N GLY A 99 6.92 4.17 14.50
CA GLY A 99 8.28 4.74 14.61
C GLY A 99 9.24 4.32 13.48
N GLY A 100 8.99 3.21 12.80
CA GLY A 100 9.72 2.84 11.58
C GLY A 100 9.41 3.76 10.40
N THR A 101 8.15 4.15 10.22
CA THR A 101 7.70 5.10 9.19
C THR A 101 8.28 6.48 9.47
N TRP A 102 8.23 6.94 10.72
CA TRP A 102 8.89 8.17 11.15
C TRP A 102 10.39 8.17 10.83
N ARG A 103 11.09 7.07 11.12
CA ARG A 103 12.53 6.94 10.84
C ARG A 103 12.82 6.88 9.34
N LEU A 104 11.98 6.22 8.55
CA LEU A 104 12.08 6.19 7.09
C LEU A 104 12.02 7.62 6.54
N PHE A 105 11.07 8.42 7.00
CA PHE A 105 10.92 9.81 6.57
C PHE A 105 12.10 10.68 7.01
N THR A 106 12.36 10.73 8.32
CA THR A 106 13.28 11.72 8.90
C THR A 106 14.75 11.34 8.85
N LYS A 107 15.09 10.06 8.76
CA LYS A 107 16.50 9.60 8.78
C LYS A 107 16.99 9.08 7.44
N LEU A 108 16.09 8.77 6.50
CA LEU A 108 16.44 8.37 5.13
C LEU A 108 16.02 9.44 4.12
N TYR A 109 14.71 9.65 3.91
CA TYR A 109 14.23 10.49 2.80
C TYR A 109 14.49 11.99 2.95
N GLN A 110 14.54 12.52 4.17
CA GLN A 110 15.02 13.90 4.40
C GLN A 110 16.45 14.12 3.88
N LYS A 111 17.33 13.11 3.97
CA LYS A 111 18.69 13.21 3.42
C LYS A 111 18.71 13.24 1.89
N PHE A 112 17.66 12.69 1.26
CA PHE A 112 17.46 12.73 -0.18
C PHE A 112 16.64 13.95 -0.65
N GLY A 113 16.38 14.90 0.25
CA GLY A 113 15.71 16.17 -0.07
C GLY A 113 14.18 16.09 -0.08
N VAL A 114 13.56 15.04 0.47
CA VAL A 114 12.10 15.04 0.69
C VAL A 114 11.79 15.80 1.97
N GLU A 115 10.83 16.71 1.89
CA GLU A 115 10.37 17.51 3.03
C GLU A 115 9.13 16.89 3.67
N PHE A 116 8.95 17.10 4.97
CA PHE A 116 7.83 16.53 5.73
C PHE A 116 7.22 17.58 6.66
N THR A 117 5.89 17.64 6.70
CA THR A 117 5.14 18.35 7.74
C THR A 117 4.27 17.33 8.47
N PHE A 118 4.41 17.27 9.79
CA PHE A 118 3.65 16.36 10.65
C PHE A 118 2.55 17.15 11.36
N LEU A 119 1.30 16.72 11.22
CA LEU A 119 0.12 17.44 11.72
C LEU A 119 -0.78 16.52 12.55
N ASP A 120 -1.43 17.09 13.57
CA ASP A 120 -2.53 16.41 14.24
C ASP A 120 -3.78 16.43 13.34
N LEU A 121 -3.98 15.36 12.57
CA LEU A 121 -5.02 15.27 11.56
C LEU A 121 -6.40 14.90 12.11
N ARG A 122 -6.57 14.88 13.44
CA ARG A 122 -7.92 14.92 14.06
C ARG A 122 -8.65 16.23 13.73
N GLU A 123 -7.91 17.23 13.27
CA GLU A 123 -8.41 18.49 12.72
C GLU A 123 -8.04 18.57 11.23
N PRO A 124 -8.84 17.99 10.31
CA PRO A 124 -8.49 17.88 8.89
C PRO A 124 -8.14 19.22 8.20
N GLU A 125 -8.73 20.33 8.64
CA GLU A 125 -8.46 21.67 8.09
C GLU A 125 -6.99 22.08 8.18
N LYS A 126 -6.21 21.54 9.14
CA LYS A 126 -4.76 21.78 9.23
C LYS A 126 -4.01 21.36 7.97
N ILE A 127 -4.57 20.45 7.16
CA ILE A 127 -4.00 20.08 5.86
C ILE A 127 -3.82 21.32 5.00
N ARG A 128 -4.83 22.20 4.91
CA ARG A 128 -4.81 23.42 4.08
C ARG A 128 -3.67 24.35 4.46
N GLU A 129 -3.39 24.47 5.76
CA GLU A 129 -2.31 25.28 6.30
C GLU A 129 -0.93 24.67 6.02
N GLY A 130 -0.85 23.34 5.97
CA GLY A 130 0.38 22.59 5.71
C GLY A 130 0.72 22.41 4.22
N VAL A 131 -0.24 22.62 3.31
CA VAL A 131 0.01 22.44 1.87
C VAL A 131 1.03 23.46 1.36
N ARG A 132 1.97 22.97 0.55
CA ARG A 132 2.98 23.72 -0.18
C ARG A 132 2.85 23.41 -1.66
N LYS A 133 3.44 24.24 -2.52
CA LYS A 133 3.46 24.04 -3.98
C LYS A 133 4.06 22.69 -4.40
N ASN A 134 4.96 22.15 -3.58
CA ASN A 134 5.64 20.88 -3.78
C ASN A 134 5.01 19.71 -2.98
N THR A 135 3.88 19.89 -2.28
CA THR A 135 3.21 18.76 -1.60
C THR A 135 2.73 17.74 -2.63
N LYS A 136 3.01 16.46 -2.39
CA LYS A 136 2.63 15.35 -3.29
C LYS A 136 1.83 14.26 -2.61
N ILE A 137 2.08 14.01 -1.33
CA ILE A 137 1.43 12.92 -0.58
C ILE A 137 0.82 13.46 0.72
N LEU A 138 -0.38 12.99 1.03
CA LEU A 138 -0.97 13.00 2.36
C LEU A 138 -0.89 11.58 2.93
N TRP A 139 -0.13 11.40 4.02
CA TRP A 139 0.10 10.11 4.66
C TRP A 139 -0.68 9.99 5.98
N LEU A 140 -1.65 9.09 6.00
CA LEU A 140 -2.55 8.87 7.11
C LEU A 140 -2.28 7.52 7.77
N GLU A 141 -2.57 7.42 9.06
CA GLU A 141 -2.65 6.19 9.83
C GLU A 141 -3.85 6.34 10.77
N SER A 142 -4.78 5.39 10.77
CA SER A 142 -5.99 5.46 11.60
C SER A 142 -6.55 4.05 11.85
N PRO A 143 -6.62 3.58 13.11
CA PRO A 143 -6.05 4.21 14.31
C PRO A 143 -4.52 4.38 14.25
N THR A 144 -3.98 5.47 14.81
CA THR A 144 -2.53 5.71 14.84
C THR A 144 -1.79 4.80 15.83
N ASN A 145 -0.53 4.48 15.53
CA ASN A 145 0.35 3.76 16.46
C ASN A 145 1.31 4.73 17.20
N PRO A 146 1.34 4.74 18.55
CA PRO A 146 0.61 3.89 19.48
C PRO A 146 -0.63 4.54 20.10
N LEU A 147 -0.91 5.83 19.86
CA LEU A 147 -1.88 6.59 20.65
C LEU A 147 -3.34 6.33 20.23
N LEU A 148 -3.56 5.56 19.16
CA LEU A 148 -4.87 5.18 18.65
C LEU A 148 -5.75 6.39 18.32
N LYS A 149 -5.14 7.48 17.83
CA LYS A 149 -5.90 8.61 17.32
C LYS A 149 -6.74 8.14 16.14
N ILE A 150 -7.99 8.57 16.08
CA ILE A 150 -8.90 8.31 14.97
C ILE A 150 -8.93 9.53 14.07
N ILE A 151 -8.66 9.32 12.79
CA ILE A 151 -8.61 10.35 11.75
C ILE A 151 -9.82 10.17 10.82
N ASP A 152 -10.52 11.26 10.50
CA ASP A 152 -11.58 11.25 9.50
C ASP A 152 -10.97 11.19 8.09
N ILE A 153 -10.83 9.97 7.58
CA ILE A 153 -10.21 9.72 6.27
C ILE A 153 -11.01 10.37 5.15
N GLU A 154 -12.35 10.34 5.22
CA GLU A 154 -13.20 10.88 4.16
C GLU A 154 -12.98 12.39 4.02
N GLU A 155 -12.96 13.10 5.15
CA GLU A 155 -12.73 14.55 5.17
C GLU A 155 -11.30 14.91 4.75
N CYS A 156 -10.29 14.18 5.23
CA CYS A 156 -8.91 14.34 4.78
C CYS A 156 -8.78 14.13 3.26
N VAL A 157 -9.46 13.12 2.69
CA VAL A 157 -9.45 12.84 1.24
C VAL A 157 -10.14 13.95 0.44
N LYS A 158 -11.24 14.52 0.95
CA LYS A 158 -11.89 15.67 0.29
C LYS A 158 -10.92 16.84 0.15
N ILE A 159 -10.25 17.22 1.23
CA ILE A 159 -9.27 18.32 1.22
C ILE A 159 -8.08 17.98 0.33
N ALA A 160 -7.55 16.75 0.40
CA ALA A 160 -6.43 16.30 -0.42
C ALA A 160 -6.70 16.41 -1.93
N LYS A 161 -7.94 16.14 -2.37
CA LYS A 161 -8.36 16.26 -3.77
C LYS A 161 -8.34 17.70 -4.28
N GLU A 162 -8.58 18.69 -3.42
CA GLU A 162 -8.52 20.10 -3.80
C GLU A 162 -7.10 20.54 -4.21
N TYR A 163 -6.08 19.81 -3.75
CA TYR A 163 -4.67 20.09 -4.02
C TYR A 163 -3.99 19.00 -4.87
N ASP A 164 -4.75 18.07 -5.45
CA ASP A 164 -4.24 16.96 -6.27
C ASP A 164 -3.16 16.11 -5.56
N LEU A 165 -3.40 15.80 -4.28
CA LEU A 165 -2.48 14.98 -3.48
C LEU A 165 -2.82 13.49 -3.62
N LEU A 166 -1.78 12.66 -3.69
CA LEU A 166 -1.93 11.23 -3.49
C LEU A 166 -2.19 10.96 -2.00
N VAL A 167 -3.28 10.27 -1.68
CA VAL A 167 -3.59 9.88 -0.29
C VAL A 167 -3.11 8.45 -0.06
N VAL A 168 -2.34 8.27 1.02
CA VAL A 168 -1.90 6.97 1.50
C VAL A 168 -2.51 6.77 2.88
N VAL A 169 -3.19 5.64 3.09
CA VAL A 169 -3.72 5.24 4.40
C VAL A 169 -3.01 3.95 4.81
N ASP A 170 -2.23 4.01 5.89
CA ASP A 170 -1.74 2.80 6.54
C ASP A 170 -2.89 2.20 7.37
N ASN A 171 -3.52 1.17 6.80
CA ASN A 171 -4.69 0.50 7.36
C ASN A 171 -4.33 -0.68 8.30
N THR A 172 -3.06 -0.78 8.73
CA THR A 172 -2.55 -1.95 9.47
C THR A 172 -3.35 -2.28 10.72
N PHE A 173 -3.77 -1.26 11.49
CA PHE A 173 -4.50 -1.47 12.75
C PHE A 173 -5.95 -1.88 12.54
N ALA A 174 -6.64 -1.28 11.56
CA ALA A 174 -8.07 -1.52 11.36
C ALA A 174 -8.34 -2.78 10.53
N THR A 175 -7.47 -3.09 9.56
CA THR A 175 -7.68 -4.12 8.53
C THR A 175 -8.86 -3.82 7.60
N PRO A 176 -8.94 -4.44 6.41
CA PRO A 176 -10.08 -4.27 5.49
C PRO A 176 -11.42 -4.76 6.04
N TYR A 177 -11.43 -5.44 7.20
CA TYR A 177 -12.67 -5.87 7.84
C TYR A 177 -13.40 -4.71 8.52
N LEU A 178 -12.66 -3.74 9.09
CA LEU A 178 -13.24 -2.63 9.86
C LEU A 178 -13.29 -1.31 9.08
N GLN A 179 -12.38 -1.11 8.12
CA GLN A 179 -12.21 0.15 7.40
C GLN A 179 -11.75 -0.09 5.96
N LYS A 180 -12.34 0.63 4.99
CA LYS A 180 -12.00 0.63 3.56
C LYS A 180 -12.16 2.04 3.00
#